data_AF-A0A936KFG0-F1
#
_entry.id   AF-A0A936KFG0-F1
#
_cell.length_a   1.000
_cell.length_b   1.000
_cell.length_c   1.000
_cell.angle_alpha   90.00
_cell.angle_beta   90.00
_cell.angle_gamma   90.00
#
_symmetry.space_group_name_H-M   'P 1'
#
loop_
_entity.id
_entity.type
_entity.pdbx_description
1 polymer ?
#
loop_
_entity_poly.entity_id
_entity_poly.type
_entity_poly.pdbx_seq_one_letter_code
_entity_poly.pdbx_strand_id
1 'polypeptide(L)' 'MRTTINLEDDAYASAEAYARARALKLGQAVSELIRLGSANRLRFKQVDGVWIFDLPAEAPPLSASQVQAMLDEST' A
#
# COMPACT_ATOMS: atom_id res chain seq x y z
N MET A 1 -17.41 14.51 1.98
CA MET A 1 -18.11 14.73 3.28
C MET A 1 -17.11 15.28 4.29
N ARG A 2 -17.49 16.24 5.13
CA ARG A 2 -16.65 16.74 6.24
C ARG A 2 -17.05 16.01 7.51
N THR A 3 -16.09 15.35 8.14
CA THR A 3 -16.29 14.54 9.35
C THR A 3 -15.15 14.82 10.32
N THR A 4 -15.44 14.76 11.62
CA THR A 4 -14.43 14.75 12.66
C THR A 4 -14.15 13.30 13.05
N ILE A 5 -12.89 12.91 13.05
CA ILE A 5 -12.43 11.57 13.45
C ILE A 5 -11.33 11.74 14.50
N ASN A 6 -11.22 10.75 15.40
CA ASN A 6 -10.06 10.64 16.27
C ASN A 6 -9.03 9.73 15.59
N LEU A 7 -7.77 10.13 15.61
CA LEU A 7 -6.65 9.34 15.12
C LEU A 7 -5.72 9.07 16.30
N GLU A 8 -5.27 7.82 16.41
CA GLU A 8 -4.13 7.49 17.28
C GLU A 8 -2.87 8.23 16.78
N ASP A 9 -1.93 8.48 17.68
CA ASP A 9 -0.75 9.32 17.40
C ASP A 9 0.10 8.78 16.23
N ASP A 10 0.22 7.46 16.12
CA ASP A 10 0.96 6.78 15.06
C ASP A 10 0.24 6.89 13.69
N ALA A 11 -1.08 6.78 13.69
CA ALA A 11 -1.91 6.97 12.52
C ALA A 11 -1.87 8.42 12.03
N TYR A 12 -1.90 9.39 12.95
CA TYR A 12 -1.73 10.81 12.61
C TYR A 12 -0.36 11.07 11.99
N ALA A 13 0.72 10.61 12.62
CA ALA A 13 2.08 10.79 12.11
C ALA A 13 2.27 10.19 10.71
N SER A 14 1.69 9.00 10.48
CA SER A 14 1.71 8.33 9.18
C SER A 14 0.95 9.14 8.11
N ALA A 15 -0.24 9.63 8.44
CA ALA A 15 -1.05 10.44 7.52
C ALA A 15 -0.39 11.80 7.23
N GLU A 16 0.26 12.42 8.21
CA GLU A 16 0.99 13.68 8.02
C GLU A 16 2.20 13.50 7.10
N ALA A 17 3.01 12.46 7.32
CA ALA A 17 4.13 12.15 6.46
C ALA A 17 3.69 11.90 5.01
N TYR A 18 2.60 11.13 4.83
CA TYR A 18 2.00 10.88 3.52
C TYR A 18 1.53 12.17 2.84
N ALA A 19 0.87 13.05 3.60
CA ALA A 19 0.37 14.32 3.10
C ALA A 19 1.53 15.23 2.61
N ARG A 20 2.59 15.36 3.40
CA ARG A 20 3.77 16.16 3.06
C ARG A 20 4.45 15.65 1.80
N ALA A 21 4.68 14.34 1.71
CA ALA A 21 5.35 13.72 0.57
C ALA A 21 4.59 13.92 -0.76
N ARG A 22 3.27 14.16 -0.71
CA ARG A 22 2.39 14.28 -1.88
C ARG A 22 1.76 15.65 -2.05
N ALA A 23 2.17 16.64 -1.25
CA ALA A 23 1.59 17.99 -1.21
C ALA A 23 0.05 18.00 -1.07
N LEU A 24 -0.48 17.12 -0.22
CA LEU A 24 -1.92 16.99 0.06
C LEU A 24 -2.30 17.66 1.39
N LYS A 25 -3.57 18.06 1.54
CA LYS A 25 -4.12 18.38 2.87
C LYS A 25 -4.30 17.09 3.67
N LEU A 26 -4.16 17.16 5.00
CA LEU A 26 -4.28 15.99 5.89
C LEU A 26 -5.56 15.18 5.66
N GLY A 27 -6.73 15.84 5.56
CA GLY A 27 -8.00 15.16 5.29
C GLY A 27 -8.05 14.45 3.93
N GLN A 28 -7.34 14.96 2.92
CA GLN A 28 -7.23 14.30 1.61
C GLN A 28 -6.33 13.07 1.70
N ALA A 29 -5.18 13.19 2.38
CA ALA A 29 -4.27 12.08 2.63
C ALA A 29 -4.95 10.94 3.40
N VAL A 30 -5.68 11.26 4.49
CA VAL A 30 -6.46 10.26 5.24
C VAL A 30 -7.50 9.58 4.36
N SER A 31 -8.24 10.36 3.56
CA SER A 31 -9.25 9.81 2.65
C SER A 31 -8.65 8.87 1.60
N GLU A 32 -7.45 9.18 1.11
CA GLU A 32 -6.71 8.35 0.15
C GLU A 32 -6.15 7.09 0.80
N LEU A 33 -5.53 7.20 1.97
CA LEU A 33 -5.04 6.07 2.74
C LEU A 33 -6.15 5.09 3.11
N ILE A 34 -7.34 5.57 3.46
CA ILE A 34 -8.52 4.71 3.70
C ILE A 34 -8.91 3.94 2.43
N ARG A 35 -8.94 4.61 1.27
CA ARG A 35 -9.23 3.94 -0.02
C ARG A 35 -8.17 2.91 -0.35
N LEU A 36 -6.90 3.25 -0.18
CA LEU A 36 -5.78 2.33 -0.42
C LEU A 36 -5.86 1.10 0.49
N GLY A 37 -6.07 1.29 1.79
CA GLY A 37 -6.21 0.19 2.75
C GLY A 37 -7.46 -0.67 2.51
N SER A 38 -8.52 -0.08 1.96
CA SER A 38 -9.77 -0.80 1.65
C SER A 38 -9.72 -1.53 0.31
N ALA A 39 -9.01 -0.98 -0.69
CA ALA A 39 -8.87 -1.56 -2.02
C ALA A 39 -7.73 -2.60 -2.08
N ASN A 40 -6.61 -2.34 -1.42
CA ASN A 40 -5.45 -3.24 -1.39
C ASN A 40 -5.54 -4.22 -0.22
N ARG A 41 -6.55 -5.11 -0.24
CA ARG A 41 -6.34 -6.43 0.36
C ARG A 41 -5.37 -7.17 -0.56
N LEU A 42 -4.06 -6.91 -0.39
CA LEU A 42 -3.05 -7.85 -0.84
C LEU A 42 -3.47 -9.20 -0.26
N ARG A 43 -3.94 -10.08 -1.14
CA ARG A 43 -4.40 -11.39 -0.71
C ARG A 43 -3.13 -12.14 -0.35
N PHE A 44 -3.07 -12.61 0.87
CA PHE A 44 -2.01 -13.48 1.31
C PHE A 44 -2.65 -14.78 1.76
N LYS A 45 -2.00 -15.89 1.44
CA LYS A 45 -2.33 -17.19 2.00
C LYS A 45 -1.09 -17.80 2.62
N GLN A 46 -1.30 -18.65 3.61
CA GLN A 46 -0.22 -19.41 4.21
C GLN A 46 -0.15 -20.76 3.50
N VAL A 47 1.03 -21.12 2.99
CA VAL A 47 1.33 -22.45 2.43
C VAL A 47 2.57 -22.96 3.15
N ASP A 48 2.43 -24.10 3.81
CA ASP A 48 3.53 -24.75 4.57
C ASP A 48 4.23 -23.82 5.57
N GLY A 49 3.46 -22.96 6.24
CA GLY A 49 3.98 -21.99 7.21
C GLY A 49 4.51 -20.70 6.62
N VAL A 50 4.65 -20.59 5.29
CA VAL A 50 5.15 -19.42 4.59
C VAL A 50 4.00 -18.56 4.07
N TRP A 51 4.06 -17.25 4.31
CA TRP A 51 3.13 -16.29 3.71
C TRP A 51 3.48 -16.07 2.24
N ILE A 52 2.54 -16.38 1.35
CA ILE A 52 2.67 -16.14 -0.09
C ILE A 52 1.60 -15.16 -0.56
N PHE A 53 1.96 -14.37 -1.58
CA PHE A 53 0.98 -13.56 -2.31
C PHE A 53 -0.02 -14.50 -3.00
N ASP A 54 -1.29 -14.30 -2.75
CA ASP A 54 -2.40 -14.99 -3.40
C ASP A 54 -2.83 -14.18 -4.63
N LEU A 55 -2.02 -14.30 -5.67
CA LEU A 55 -2.27 -13.66 -6.96
C LEU A 55 -3.49 -14.30 -7.65
N PRO A 56 -4.32 -13.51 -8.36
CA PRO A 56 -5.37 -14.08 -9.21
C PRO A 56 -4.76 -14.99 -10.28
N ALA A 57 -5.50 -16.00 -10.73
CA ALA A 57 -5.00 -16.99 -11.69
C ALA A 57 -4.61 -16.37 -13.04
N GLU A 58 -5.20 -15.22 -13.37
CA GLU A 58 -4.96 -14.45 -14.59
C GLU A 58 -3.76 -13.50 -14.48
N ALA A 59 -3.07 -13.47 -13.33
CA ALA A 59 -1.87 -12.65 -13.16
C ALA A 59 -0.79 -13.09 -14.15
N PRO A 60 -0.21 -12.17 -14.94
CA PRO A 60 0.83 -12.54 -15.89
C PRO A 60 2.09 -13.03 -15.15
N PRO A 61 2.82 -14.00 -15.71
CA PRO A 61 4.10 -14.41 -15.14
C PRO A 61 5.09 -13.24 -15.19
N LEU A 62 5.87 -13.08 -14.13
CA LEU A 62 7.00 -12.16 -14.11
C LEU A 62 8.15 -12.76 -14.91
N SER A 63 8.68 -12.01 -15.88
CA SER A 63 9.87 -12.43 -16.63
C SER A 63 11.14 -12.15 -15.83
N ALA A 64 12.20 -12.94 -16.09
CA ALA A 64 13.52 -12.69 -15.51
C ALA A 64 14.05 -11.27 -15.83
N SER A 65 13.75 -10.74 -17.02
CA SER A 65 14.13 -9.39 -17.42
C SER A 65 13.44 -8.30 -16.60
N GLN A 66 12.16 -8.49 -16.25
CA GLN A 66 11.44 -7.57 -15.36
C GLN A 66 12.04 -7.57 -13.95
N VAL A 67 12.38 -8.76 -13.43
CA VAL A 67 13.03 -8.88 -12.12
C VAL A 67 14.38 -8.17 -12.11
N GLN A 68 15.20 -8.35 -13.15
CA GLN A 68 16.50 -7.68 -13.24
C GLN A 68 16.37 -6.16 -13.25
N ALA A 69 15.45 -5.60 -14.04
CA ALA A 69 15.23 -4.16 -14.09
C ALA A 69 14.85 -3.56 -12.72
N MET A 70 14.01 -4.26 -11.94
CA MET A 70 13.61 -3.81 -10.61
C MET A 70 14.79 -3.83 -9.61
N LEU A 71 15.70 -4.81 -9.72
CA LEU A 71 16.91 -4.87 -8.89
C LEU A 71 17.87 -3.72 -9.23
N ASP A 72 18.01 -3.41 -10.51
CA ASP A 72 18.89 -2.34 -10.99
C ASP A 72 18.40 -0.94 -10.54
N GLU A 73 17.08 -0.71 -10.47
CA GLU A 73 16.49 0.54 -9.97
C GLU A 73 16.61 0.74 -8.44
N SER A 74 16.93 -0.32 -7.71
CA SER A 74 17.01 -0.31 -6.24
C SER A 74 18.41 0.03 -5.70
N THR A 75 19.39 0.26 -6.58
CA THR A 75 20.82 0.51 -6.28
C THR A 75 21.20 1.95 -6.64
#